data_AF-A0A9W6JS15-F1
#
_entry.id   AF-A0A9W6JS15-F1
#
_cell.length_a   1.000
_cell.length_b   1.000
_cell.length_c   1.000
_cell.angle_alpha   90.00
_cell.angle_beta   90.00
_cell.angle_gamma   90.00
#
_symmetry.space_group_name_H-M   'P 1'
#
loop_
_entity.id
_entity.type
_entity.pdbx_description
1 polymer ?
#
loop_
_entity_poly.entity_id
_entity_poly.type
_entity_poly.pdbx_seq_one_letter_code
_entity_poly.pdbx_strand_id
1 'polypeptide(L)'
;MSATSTDIFRLLDVEKTYDIGRASASLFGAGKRRKLAALDGVRLTVKPGESLALVGESGSGKTTLLRVLLGLTAPTDGRALFREKEIAELKGDDRDRFARDVALIYQDARGSLNPRMTVLDLVAEPLDHHGLCPRAERRDRVAALLQRVGLPAEMMGRYTSALSGGQVRRVAIARALASNPSVLVADEAVSGLDVSTQAQLLKLLRDLQRDMGVSLVFITHDLGVAAYLCERIAVMYLGRIVETGATREVLTAPAHPYTRALLNASPKFFAPIAEPLPGEIPSPIDLPKGCRFAGRCVEARDDCRLTDPALRADGARAFACLHPLDRPRALG
;
A
#
# COMPACT_ATOMS: atom_id res chain seq x y z
N MET A 1 -10.18 -13.46 -28.57
CA MET A 1 -9.32 -14.39 -27.80
C MET A 1 -8.88 -13.65 -26.55
N SER A 2 -9.58 -13.87 -25.43
CA SER A 2 -9.31 -13.16 -24.17
C SER A 2 -8.04 -13.74 -23.57
N ALA A 3 -6.92 -13.04 -23.69
CA ALA A 3 -5.74 -13.36 -22.91
C ALA A 3 -6.15 -13.33 -21.43
N THR A 4 -6.15 -14.48 -20.76
CA THR A 4 -6.20 -14.55 -19.30
C THR A 4 -4.96 -13.84 -18.80
N SER A 5 -5.11 -12.54 -18.56
CA SER A 5 -4.05 -11.68 -18.05
C SER A 5 -3.65 -12.21 -16.67
N THR A 6 -2.48 -12.83 -16.59
CA THR A 6 -1.87 -13.28 -15.34
C THR A 6 -1.72 -12.09 -14.38
N ASP A 7 -1.91 -12.35 -13.07
CA ASP A 7 -1.81 -11.33 -12.03
C ASP A 7 -0.40 -10.68 -12.07
N ILE A 8 -0.32 -9.35 -11.90
CA ILE A 8 0.97 -8.65 -11.85
C ILE A 8 1.69 -8.93 -10.53
N PHE A 9 0.95 -9.02 -9.43
CA PHE A 9 1.42 -9.55 -8.15
C PHE A 9 0.52 -10.67 -7.67
N ARG A 10 1.14 -11.70 -7.08
CA ARG A 10 0.44 -12.78 -6.40
C ARG A 10 1.18 -13.15 -5.12
N LEU A 11 0.49 -13.02 -3.99
CA LEU A 11 0.98 -13.30 -2.66
C LEU A 11 0.28 -14.56 -2.16
N LEU A 12 1.10 -15.56 -1.84
CA LEU A 12 0.67 -16.90 -1.45
C LEU A 12 1.12 -17.13 -0.01
N ASP A 13 0.20 -16.95 0.94
CA ASP A 13 0.43 -17.18 2.37
C ASP A 13 1.67 -16.44 2.91
N VAL A 14 1.88 -15.20 2.47
CA VAL A 14 3.09 -14.45 2.83
C VAL A 14 3.13 -14.16 4.32
N GLU A 15 4.20 -14.64 4.97
CA GLU A 15 4.52 -14.36 6.37
C GLU A 15 5.79 -13.53 6.49
N LYS A 16 5.85 -12.70 7.53
CA LYS A 16 7.06 -11.98 7.90
C LYS A 16 7.15 -11.82 9.40
N THR A 17 8.12 -12.50 10.01
CA THR A 17 8.49 -12.26 11.42
C THR A 17 9.78 -11.46 11.55
N TYR A 18 9.85 -10.60 12.57
CA TYR A 18 11.06 -9.90 12.99
C TYR A 18 11.49 -10.37 14.38
N ASP A 19 12.78 -10.66 14.54
CA ASP A 19 13.35 -10.93 15.87
C ASP A 19 13.53 -9.59 16.59
N ILE A 20 12.74 -9.39 17.65
CA ILE A 20 12.94 -8.30 18.61
C ILE A 20 13.73 -8.90 19.79
N GLY A 21 14.72 -8.15 20.29
CA GLY A 21 15.76 -8.65 21.19
C GLY A 21 15.28 -9.43 22.42
N ARG A 22 16.23 -10.01 23.16
CA ARG A 22 15.93 -10.75 24.40
C ARG A 22 15.19 -9.83 25.38
N ALA A 23 14.09 -10.31 25.96
CA ALA A 23 13.57 -9.70 27.18
C ALA A 23 14.72 -9.66 28.22
N SER A 24 14.81 -8.57 28.98
CA SER A 24 15.78 -8.38 30.07
C SER A 24 16.02 -9.71 30.79
N ALA A 25 17.30 -10.11 30.83
CA ALA A 25 17.70 -11.40 31.38
C ALA A 25 17.24 -11.50 32.84
N SER A 26 16.28 -12.39 33.10
CA SER A 26 16.20 -13.02 34.42
C SER A 26 17.51 -13.79 34.62
N LEU A 27 18.12 -13.63 35.79
CA LEU A 27 19.43 -14.18 36.19
C LEU A 27 19.52 -15.72 36.11
N PHE A 28 18.45 -16.42 35.73
CA PHE A 28 18.40 -17.87 35.57
C PHE A 28 17.49 -18.25 34.39
N GLY A 29 18.01 -18.27 33.16
CA GLY A 29 17.33 -18.89 32.02
C GLY A 29 17.65 -18.28 30.65
N ALA A 30 17.88 -19.13 29.65
CA ALA A 30 18.02 -18.71 28.26
C ALA A 30 16.71 -18.04 27.78
N GLY A 31 16.66 -16.71 27.76
CA GLY A 31 15.46 -15.97 27.37
C GLY A 31 15.00 -16.32 25.95
N LYS A 32 13.72 -16.70 25.82
CA LYS A 32 13.07 -16.99 24.54
C LYS A 32 13.12 -15.74 23.66
N ARG A 33 13.64 -15.86 22.43
CA ARG A 33 13.60 -14.76 21.44
C ARG A 33 12.15 -14.40 21.18
N ARG A 34 11.78 -13.13 21.38
CA ARG A 34 10.44 -12.64 21.05
C ARG A 34 10.40 -12.39 19.55
N LYS A 35 9.39 -12.95 18.88
CA LYS A 35 9.15 -12.73 17.45
C LYS A 35 7.95 -11.82 17.30
N LEU A 36 8.10 -10.80 16.47
CA LEU A 36 7.01 -9.92 16.05
C LEU A 36 6.50 -10.42 14.70
N ALA A 37 5.23 -10.85 14.64
CA ALA A 37 4.60 -11.27 13.39
C ALA A 37 4.03 -10.03 12.66
N ALA A 38 4.77 -9.52 11.68
CA ALA A 38 4.39 -8.33 10.92
C ALA A 38 3.44 -8.66 9.75
N LEU A 39 3.61 -9.83 9.14
CA LEU A 39 2.68 -10.42 8.18
C LEU A 39 2.43 -11.88 8.58
N ASP A 40 1.21 -12.34 8.39
CA ASP A 40 0.76 -13.65 8.87
C ASP A 40 -0.26 -14.24 7.88
N GLY A 41 0.23 -15.01 6.90
CA GLY A 41 -0.60 -15.68 5.91
C GLY A 41 -1.28 -14.73 4.93
N VAL A 42 -0.60 -13.66 4.49
CA VAL A 42 -1.19 -12.68 3.57
C VAL A 42 -1.40 -13.28 2.18
N ARG A 43 -2.66 -13.37 1.77
CA ARG A 43 -3.09 -13.72 0.41
C ARG A 43 -3.64 -12.48 -0.29
N LEU A 44 -3.03 -12.10 -1.40
CA LEU A 44 -3.40 -10.92 -2.17
C LEU A 44 -2.98 -11.09 -3.62
N THR A 45 -3.83 -10.67 -4.54
CA THR A 45 -3.48 -10.56 -5.96
C THR A 45 -3.61 -9.11 -6.39
N VAL A 46 -2.89 -8.72 -7.44
CA VAL A 46 -3.07 -7.44 -8.13
C VAL A 46 -3.10 -7.76 -9.62
N LYS A 47 -4.10 -7.27 -10.34
CA LYS A 47 -4.21 -7.45 -11.80
C LYS A 47 -3.48 -6.33 -12.54
N PRO A 48 -2.99 -6.58 -13.76
CA PRO A 48 -2.44 -5.51 -14.60
C PRO A 48 -3.47 -4.40 -14.84
N GLY A 49 -3.04 -3.15 -14.66
CA GLY A 49 -3.87 -1.94 -14.83
C GLY A 49 -4.86 -1.68 -13.69
N GLU A 50 -4.97 -2.57 -12.70
CA GLU A 50 -5.86 -2.40 -11.55
C GLU A 50 -5.33 -1.34 -10.58
N SER A 51 -6.24 -0.62 -9.93
CA SER A 51 -5.95 0.20 -8.76
C SER A 51 -6.45 -0.49 -7.48
N LEU A 52 -5.51 -0.90 -6.63
CA LEU A 52 -5.75 -1.55 -5.34
C LEU A 52 -5.30 -0.64 -4.20
N ALA A 53 -6.22 -0.36 -3.27
CA ALA A 53 -5.88 0.30 -2.01
C ALA A 53 -5.59 -0.73 -0.90
N LEU A 54 -4.51 -0.51 -0.16
CA LEU A 54 -4.16 -1.25 1.05
C LEU A 54 -4.40 -0.34 2.27
N VAL A 55 -5.39 -0.70 3.09
CA VAL A 55 -5.89 0.16 4.17
C VAL A 55 -5.78 -0.50 5.54
N GLY A 56 -5.51 0.29 6.58
CA GLY A 56 -5.56 -0.17 7.96
C GLY A 56 -4.91 0.82 8.92
N GLU A 57 -5.11 0.63 10.22
CA GLU A 57 -4.47 1.44 11.28
C GLU A 57 -2.93 1.35 11.23
N SER A 58 -2.26 2.27 11.91
CA SER A 58 -0.80 2.20 12.09
C SER A 58 -0.40 0.87 12.74
N GLY A 59 0.72 0.29 12.29
CA GLY A 59 1.19 -1.01 12.78
C GLY A 59 0.45 -2.25 12.24
N SER A 60 -0.49 -2.11 11.30
CA SER A 60 -1.23 -3.25 10.73
C SER A 60 -0.44 -4.14 9.76
N GLY A 61 0.82 -3.80 9.44
CA GLY A 61 1.69 -4.56 8.54
C GLY A 61 1.83 -4.01 7.11
N LYS A 62 1.15 -2.90 6.77
CA LYS A 62 1.18 -2.30 5.41
C LYS A 62 2.59 -2.01 4.89
N THR A 63 3.42 -1.34 5.69
CA THR A 63 4.81 -1.02 5.32
C THR A 63 5.67 -2.28 5.17
N THR A 64 5.41 -3.33 5.95
CA THR A 64 6.11 -4.62 5.76
C THR A 64 5.69 -5.27 4.44
N LEU A 65 4.39 -5.27 4.13
CA LEU A 65 3.88 -5.80 2.87
C LEU A 65 4.44 -5.04 1.67
N LEU A 66 4.50 -3.71 1.76
CA LEU A 66 5.15 -2.83 0.79
C LEU A 66 6.59 -3.25 0.51
N ARG A 67 7.38 -3.48 1.56
CA ARG A 67 8.79 -3.89 1.42
C ARG A 67 8.92 -5.26 0.74
N VAL A 68 7.97 -6.16 0.95
CA VAL A 68 7.90 -7.44 0.24
C VAL A 68 7.58 -7.23 -1.25
N LEU A 69 6.57 -6.41 -1.56
CA LEU A 69 6.18 -6.07 -2.93
C LEU A 69 7.30 -5.37 -3.73
N LEU A 70 8.13 -4.57 -3.06
CA LEU A 70 9.29 -3.90 -3.65
C LEU A 70 10.56 -4.78 -3.66
N GLY A 71 10.47 -6.01 -3.14
CA GLY A 71 11.61 -6.91 -3.01
C GLY A 71 12.73 -6.37 -2.10
N LEU A 72 12.43 -5.44 -1.18
CA LEU A 72 13.35 -4.90 -0.18
C LEU A 72 13.48 -5.80 1.04
N THR A 73 12.56 -6.74 1.21
CA THR A 73 12.56 -7.70 2.31
C THR A 73 11.92 -9.00 1.83
N ALA A 74 12.61 -10.13 1.99
CA ALA A 74 12.04 -11.44 1.70
C ALA A 74 11.02 -11.85 2.78
N PRO A 75 9.93 -12.54 2.40
CA PRO A 75 9.06 -13.26 3.34
C PRO A 75 9.87 -14.21 4.23
N THR A 76 9.37 -14.49 5.44
CA THR A 76 9.90 -15.60 6.26
C THR A 76 9.30 -16.94 5.88
N ASP A 77 8.06 -16.92 5.39
CA ASP A 77 7.36 -18.07 4.80
C ASP A 77 6.38 -17.57 3.74
N GLY A 78 5.85 -18.49 2.93
CA GLY A 78 5.04 -18.18 1.77
C GLY A 78 5.83 -17.55 0.62
N ARG A 79 5.12 -17.12 -0.43
CA ARG A 79 5.74 -16.66 -1.68
C ARG A 79 5.11 -15.37 -2.17
N ALA A 80 5.96 -14.42 -2.60
CA ALA A 80 5.54 -13.21 -3.28
C ALA A 80 6.05 -13.23 -4.72
N LEU A 81 5.11 -13.22 -5.68
CA LEU A 81 5.39 -13.36 -7.09
C LEU A 81 5.11 -12.05 -7.82
N PHE A 82 5.99 -11.67 -8.75
CA PHE A 82 5.78 -10.63 -9.75
C PHE A 82 5.77 -11.27 -11.14
N ARG A 83 4.64 -11.21 -11.85
CA ARG A 83 4.42 -11.92 -13.13
C ARG A 83 4.87 -13.39 -13.08
N GLU A 84 4.39 -14.12 -12.06
CA GLU A 84 4.72 -15.52 -11.74
C GLU A 84 6.18 -15.82 -11.37
N LYS A 85 7.08 -14.83 -11.37
CA LYS A 85 8.46 -14.99 -10.88
C LYS A 85 8.56 -14.61 -9.40
N GLU A 86 9.28 -15.40 -8.63
CA GLU A 86 9.46 -15.15 -7.21
C GLU A 86 10.37 -13.96 -6.92
N ILE A 87 9.84 -12.94 -6.25
CA ILE A 87 10.52 -11.65 -6.04
C ILE A 87 11.83 -11.83 -5.24
N ALA A 88 11.83 -12.75 -4.26
CA ALA A 88 12.98 -13.03 -3.41
C ALA A 88 14.14 -13.71 -4.16
N GLU A 89 13.85 -14.34 -5.30
CA GLU A 89 14.81 -15.13 -6.08
C GLU A 89 15.35 -14.37 -7.31
N LEU A 90 14.81 -13.18 -7.61
CA LEU A 90 15.24 -12.37 -8.75
C LEU A 90 16.71 -11.93 -8.62
N LYS A 91 17.50 -12.15 -9.68
CA LYS A 91 18.92 -11.81 -9.77
C LYS A 91 19.25 -11.25 -11.15
N GLY A 92 20.37 -10.51 -11.25
CA GLY A 92 20.86 -9.95 -12.52
C GLY A 92 19.78 -9.16 -13.27
N ASP A 93 19.70 -9.37 -14.59
CA ASP A 93 18.74 -8.70 -15.48
C ASP A 93 17.28 -8.80 -15.02
N ASP A 94 16.87 -9.93 -14.42
CA ASP A 94 15.51 -10.09 -13.92
C ASP A 94 15.22 -9.17 -12.72
N ARG A 95 16.23 -8.95 -11.86
CA ARG A 95 16.13 -8.01 -10.75
C ARG A 95 16.09 -6.57 -11.23
N ASP A 96 16.91 -6.24 -12.22
CA ASP A 96 16.95 -4.88 -12.79
C ASP A 96 15.66 -4.55 -13.54
N ARG A 97 15.11 -5.50 -14.30
CA ARG A 97 13.79 -5.36 -14.95
C ARG A 97 12.69 -5.15 -13.91
N PHE A 98 12.69 -5.92 -12.83
CA PHE A 98 11.72 -5.73 -11.75
C PHE A 98 11.85 -4.35 -11.07
N ALA A 99 13.07 -3.91 -10.76
CA ALA A 99 13.31 -2.59 -10.16
C ALA A 99 12.87 -1.44 -11.09
N ARG A 100 12.97 -1.63 -12.41
CA ARG A 100 12.46 -0.70 -13.41
C ARG A 100 10.93 -0.71 -13.48
N ASP A 101 10.32 -1.89 -13.41
CA ASP A 101 8.88 -2.10 -13.61
C ASP A 101 8.03 -1.75 -12.39
N VAL A 102 8.61 -1.72 -11.18
CA VAL A 102 7.92 -1.44 -9.92
C VAL A 102 8.53 -0.20 -9.25
N ALA A 103 7.86 0.95 -9.40
CA ALA A 103 8.34 2.21 -8.86
C ALA A 103 7.59 2.62 -7.59
N LEU A 104 8.32 3.23 -6.65
CA LEU A 104 7.78 3.72 -5.37
C LEU A 104 7.62 5.25 -5.36
N ILE A 105 6.46 5.72 -4.92
CA ILE A 105 6.22 7.09 -4.49
C ILE A 105 6.23 7.10 -2.96
N TYR A 106 7.25 7.73 -2.39
CA TYR A 106 7.47 7.79 -0.94
C TYR A 106 6.48 8.73 -0.23
N GLN A 107 6.18 8.41 1.03
CA GLN A 107 5.42 9.28 1.94
C GLN A 107 6.10 10.66 2.07
N ASP A 108 7.39 10.67 2.42
CA ASP A 108 8.20 11.88 2.42
C ASP A 108 8.88 12.08 1.07
N ALA A 109 8.16 12.73 0.16
CA ALA A 109 8.69 13.08 -1.15
C ALA A 109 9.96 13.94 -1.05
N ARG A 110 10.05 14.87 -0.09
CA ARG A 110 11.20 15.78 0.02
C ARG A 110 12.44 15.03 0.52
N GLY A 111 12.29 14.21 1.55
CA GLY A 111 13.37 13.36 2.07
C GLY A 111 13.85 12.31 1.07
N SER A 112 13.01 11.93 0.11
CA SER A 112 13.39 10.99 -0.97
C SER A 112 14.23 11.61 -2.09
N LEU A 113 14.38 12.94 -2.15
CA LEU A 113 15.10 13.65 -3.21
C LEU A 113 16.40 14.24 -2.68
N ASN A 114 17.50 14.08 -3.44
CA ASN A 114 18.78 14.68 -3.08
C ASN A 114 18.71 16.23 -3.24
N PRO A 115 18.91 17.01 -2.17
CA PRO A 115 18.76 18.46 -2.22
C PRO A 115 19.85 19.18 -3.02
N ARG A 116 20.95 18.49 -3.36
CA ARG A 116 22.06 19.02 -4.15
C ARG A 116 21.90 18.79 -5.66
N MET A 117 20.83 18.12 -6.07
CA MET A 117 20.54 17.83 -7.47
C MET A 117 19.47 18.76 -8.00
N THR A 118 19.58 19.13 -9.26
CA THR A 118 18.53 19.88 -9.96
C THR A 118 17.33 18.97 -10.25
N VAL A 119 16.17 19.56 -10.57
CA VAL A 119 15.01 18.80 -11.03
C VAL A 119 15.36 17.94 -12.25
N LEU A 120 16.17 18.47 -13.18
CA LEU A 120 16.67 17.71 -14.31
C LEU A 120 17.40 16.45 -13.87
N ASP A 121 18.33 16.59 -12.92
CA ASP A 121 19.16 15.47 -12.46
C ASP A 121 18.35 14.44 -11.69
N LEU A 122 17.41 14.89 -10.84
CA LEU A 122 16.57 14.00 -10.06
C LEU A 122 15.64 13.16 -10.94
N VAL A 123 15.02 13.76 -11.96
CA VAL A 123 14.10 13.03 -12.85
C VAL A 123 14.86 12.17 -13.85
N ALA A 124 16.08 12.58 -14.25
CA ALA A 124 16.91 11.79 -15.15
C ALA A 124 17.65 10.63 -14.47
N GLU A 125 17.81 10.63 -13.14
CA GLU A 125 18.54 9.60 -12.41
C GLU A 125 18.13 8.16 -12.80
N PRO A 126 16.83 7.79 -12.89
CA PRO A 126 16.44 6.45 -13.34
C PRO A 126 16.68 6.20 -14.83
N LEU A 127 16.60 7.25 -15.66
CA LEU A 127 16.92 7.15 -17.10
C LEU A 127 18.39 6.81 -17.30
N ASP A 128 19.25 7.51 -16.57
CA ASP A 128 20.70 7.37 -16.62
C ASP A 128 21.12 6.02 -16.01
N HIS A 129 20.56 5.64 -14.86
CA HIS A 129 20.85 4.39 -14.17
C HIS A 129 20.53 3.15 -15.01
N HIS A 130 19.38 3.14 -15.69
CA HIS A 130 18.94 2.01 -16.50
C HIS A 130 19.27 2.14 -18.00
N GLY A 131 19.98 3.20 -18.42
CA GLY A 131 20.35 3.43 -19.82
C GLY A 131 19.15 3.56 -20.77
N LEU A 132 18.08 4.23 -20.33
CA LEU A 132 16.78 4.25 -21.03
C LEU A 132 16.69 5.24 -22.18
N CYS A 133 17.63 6.18 -22.26
CA CYS A 133 17.77 7.08 -23.38
C CYS A 133 19.23 7.56 -23.54
N PRO A 134 19.64 7.94 -24.76
CA PRO A 134 20.90 8.64 -24.97
C PRO A 134 20.98 9.95 -24.18
N ARG A 135 22.20 10.34 -23.79
CA ARG A 135 22.45 11.58 -23.03
C ARG A 135 21.92 12.84 -23.73
N ALA A 136 21.88 12.84 -25.06
CA ALA A 136 21.36 13.95 -25.86
C ALA A 136 19.83 14.13 -25.69
N GLU A 137 19.08 13.04 -25.49
CA GLU A 137 17.61 13.05 -25.35
C GLU A 137 17.15 13.30 -23.91
N ARG A 138 18.07 13.22 -22.94
CA ARG A 138 17.79 13.33 -21.49
C ARG A 138 16.91 14.53 -21.15
N ARG A 139 17.22 15.70 -21.70
CA ARG A 139 16.49 16.94 -21.42
C ARG A 139 15.04 16.88 -21.92
N ASP A 140 14.83 16.37 -23.12
CA ASP A 140 13.51 16.29 -23.74
C ASP A 140 12.64 15.25 -23.03
N ARG A 141 13.23 14.12 -22.63
CA ARG A 141 12.56 13.10 -21.82
C ARG A 141 12.10 13.64 -20.47
N VAL A 142 12.97 14.39 -19.79
CA VAL A 142 12.60 15.04 -18.52
C VAL A 142 11.54 16.11 -18.72
N ALA A 143 11.64 16.94 -19.75
CA ALA A 143 10.62 17.95 -20.05
C ALA A 143 9.24 17.32 -20.27
N ALA A 144 9.16 16.21 -21.01
CA ALA A 144 7.92 15.47 -21.21
C ALA A 144 7.36 14.88 -19.89
N LEU A 145 8.23 14.35 -19.02
CA LEU A 145 7.82 13.85 -17.70
C LEU A 145 7.29 14.97 -16.79
N LEU A 146 7.95 16.14 -16.79
CA LEU A 146 7.49 17.31 -16.04
C LEU A 146 6.12 17.79 -16.53
N GLN A 147 5.91 17.86 -17.85
CA GLN A 147 4.62 18.22 -18.42
C GLN A 147 3.51 17.24 -18.01
N ARG A 148 3.79 15.92 -18.00
CA ARG A 148 2.83 14.90 -17.54
C ARG A 148 2.39 15.09 -16.10
N VAL A 149 3.27 15.57 -15.23
CA VAL A 149 2.93 15.88 -13.83
C VAL A 149 2.45 17.33 -13.65
N GLY A 150 2.20 18.06 -14.74
CA GLY A 150 1.73 19.44 -14.74
C GLY A 150 2.75 20.44 -14.20
N LEU A 151 4.04 20.21 -14.45
CA LEU A 151 5.13 21.14 -14.13
C LEU A 151 5.74 21.73 -15.41
N PRO A 152 6.03 23.03 -15.43
CA PRO A 152 6.75 23.68 -16.53
C PRO A 152 8.17 23.12 -16.72
N ALA A 153 8.62 23.02 -17.97
CA ALA A 153 9.96 22.53 -18.30
C ALA A 153 11.08 23.48 -17.79
N GLU A 154 10.77 24.76 -17.61
CA GLU A 154 11.63 25.79 -17.06
C GLU A 154 12.09 25.48 -15.62
N MET A 155 11.38 24.57 -14.92
CA MET A 155 11.75 24.13 -13.58
C MET A 155 12.97 23.20 -13.55
N MET A 156 13.40 22.66 -14.70
CA MET A 156 14.52 21.71 -14.79
C MET A 156 15.80 22.20 -14.09
N GLY A 157 16.10 23.50 -14.19
CA GLY A 157 17.30 24.09 -13.58
C GLY A 157 17.18 24.41 -12.08
N ARG A 158 16.00 24.22 -11.47
CA ARG A 158 15.77 24.54 -10.05
C ARG A 158 16.25 23.38 -9.16
N TYR A 159 16.65 23.72 -7.94
CA TYR A 159 16.90 22.77 -6.87
C TYR A 159 15.63 22.52 -6.04
N THR A 160 15.57 21.39 -5.32
CA THR A 160 14.41 21.03 -4.48
C THR A 160 14.12 22.05 -3.38
N SER A 161 15.14 22.78 -2.92
CA SER A 161 15.02 23.86 -1.94
C SER A 161 14.13 25.01 -2.43
N ALA A 162 14.08 25.24 -3.74
CA ALA A 162 13.31 26.31 -4.38
C ALA A 162 11.89 25.88 -4.81
N LEU A 163 11.45 24.66 -4.44
CA LEU A 163 10.16 24.09 -4.81
C LEU A 163 9.16 24.12 -3.66
N SER A 164 7.90 24.38 -3.98
CA SER A 164 6.79 24.18 -3.03
C SER A 164 6.59 22.69 -2.71
N GLY A 165 5.91 22.37 -1.62
CA GLY A 165 5.63 20.98 -1.23
C GLY A 165 4.91 20.18 -2.33
N GLY A 166 3.92 20.79 -2.99
CA GLY A 166 3.23 20.17 -4.13
C GLY A 166 4.12 19.95 -5.35
N GLN A 167 5.01 20.90 -5.64
CA GLN A 167 6.00 20.77 -6.73
C GLN A 167 7.00 19.65 -6.45
N VAL A 168 7.49 19.55 -5.20
CA VAL A 168 8.38 18.46 -4.77
C VAL A 168 7.73 17.10 -4.98
N ARG A 169 6.46 16.94 -4.61
CA ARG A 169 5.71 15.68 -4.82
C ARG A 169 5.55 15.36 -6.30
N ARG A 170 5.21 16.34 -7.14
CA ARG A 170 5.12 16.16 -8.60
C ARG A 170 6.47 15.76 -9.21
N VAL A 171 7.58 16.33 -8.77
CA VAL A 171 8.93 15.92 -9.19
C VAL A 171 9.22 14.47 -8.76
N ALA A 172 8.85 14.08 -7.54
CA ALA A 172 9.02 12.70 -7.07
C ALA A 172 8.21 11.70 -7.92
N ILE A 173 6.98 12.06 -8.32
CA ILE A 173 6.16 11.26 -9.25
C ILE A 173 6.82 11.21 -10.63
N ALA A 174 7.29 12.34 -11.17
CA ALA A 174 7.97 12.37 -12.47
C ALA A 174 9.21 11.46 -12.48
N ARG A 175 9.99 11.46 -11.38
CA ARG A 175 11.12 10.54 -11.20
C ARG A 175 10.65 9.08 -11.18
N ALA A 176 9.61 8.74 -10.43
CA ALA A 176 9.07 7.37 -10.39
C ALA A 176 8.59 6.90 -11.78
N LEU A 177 8.03 7.80 -12.58
CA LEU A 177 7.57 7.52 -13.94
C LEU A 177 8.68 7.43 -14.98
N ALA A 178 9.90 7.92 -14.68
CA ALA A 178 10.98 8.03 -15.65
C ALA A 178 11.34 6.67 -16.27
N SER A 179 11.27 5.61 -15.48
CA SER A 179 11.52 4.22 -15.91
C SER A 179 10.44 3.61 -16.80
N ASN A 180 9.31 4.30 -16.99
CA ASN A 180 8.07 3.79 -17.58
C ASN A 180 7.60 2.50 -16.89
N PRO A 181 7.33 2.56 -15.56
CA PRO A 181 7.02 1.38 -14.78
C PRO A 181 5.66 0.79 -15.16
N SER A 182 5.47 -0.50 -14.89
CA SER A 182 4.17 -1.17 -15.02
C SER A 182 3.35 -1.15 -13.73
N VAL A 183 3.99 -0.87 -12.60
CA VAL A 183 3.38 -0.71 -11.28
C VAL A 183 3.89 0.56 -10.62
N LEU A 184 2.97 1.38 -10.14
CA LEU A 184 3.24 2.41 -9.14
C LEU A 184 2.78 1.93 -7.77
N VAL A 185 3.67 1.95 -6.80
CA VAL A 185 3.32 1.77 -5.39
C VAL A 185 3.42 3.12 -4.70
N ALA A 186 2.36 3.57 -4.06
CA ALA A 186 2.31 4.87 -3.40
C ALA A 186 2.08 4.68 -1.90
N ASP A 187 3.07 5.06 -1.08
CA ASP A 187 3.04 4.87 0.36
C ASP A 187 2.61 6.16 1.07
N GLU A 188 1.35 6.23 1.53
CA GLU A 188 0.75 7.40 2.18
C GLU A 188 1.03 8.72 1.43
N ALA A 189 1.11 8.66 0.10
CA ALA A 189 1.67 9.72 -0.74
C ALA A 189 0.85 11.03 -0.73
N VAL A 190 -0.30 11.06 -0.07
CA VAL A 190 -1.17 12.23 0.08
C VAL A 190 -1.42 12.63 1.54
N SER A 191 -0.85 11.92 2.51
CA SER A 191 -1.06 12.23 3.93
C SER A 191 -0.41 13.57 4.32
N GLY A 192 -1.02 14.22 5.32
CA GLY A 192 -0.55 15.50 5.87
C GLY A 192 -0.65 16.69 4.91
N LEU A 193 -1.42 16.57 3.83
CA LEU A 193 -1.67 17.66 2.87
C LEU A 193 -2.95 18.43 3.22
N ASP A 194 -3.00 19.69 2.77
CA ASP A 194 -4.26 20.41 2.70
C ASP A 194 -5.19 19.76 1.65
N VAL A 195 -6.50 19.94 1.85
CA VAL A 195 -7.57 19.32 1.04
C VAL A 195 -7.41 19.62 -0.45
N SER A 196 -6.97 20.84 -0.81
CA SER A 196 -6.82 21.23 -2.22
C SER A 196 -5.64 20.54 -2.88
N THR A 197 -4.47 20.56 -2.24
CA THR A 197 -3.26 19.89 -2.76
C THR A 197 -3.46 18.37 -2.82
N GLN A 198 -4.12 17.78 -1.82
CA GLN A 198 -4.50 16.37 -1.82
C GLN A 198 -5.37 16.02 -3.03
N ALA A 199 -6.45 16.78 -3.28
CA ALA A 199 -7.33 16.55 -4.42
C ALA A 199 -6.59 16.64 -5.77
N GLN A 200 -5.70 17.62 -5.93
CA GLN A 200 -4.89 17.76 -7.14
C GLN A 200 -3.96 16.55 -7.35
N LEU A 201 -3.34 16.05 -6.29
CA LEU A 201 -2.42 14.92 -6.36
C LEU A 201 -3.15 13.60 -6.66
N LEU A 202 -4.32 13.39 -6.02
CA LEU A 202 -5.17 12.23 -6.30
C LEU A 202 -5.67 12.23 -7.75
N LYS A 203 -6.10 13.39 -8.25
CA LYS A 203 -6.49 13.53 -9.66
C LYS A 203 -5.31 13.19 -10.57
N LEU A 204 -4.12 13.70 -10.30
CA LEU A 204 -2.92 13.39 -11.07
C LEU A 204 -2.63 11.88 -11.10
N LEU A 205 -2.63 11.21 -9.95
CA LEU A 205 -2.38 9.76 -9.89
C LEU A 205 -3.42 8.96 -10.65
N ARG A 206 -4.70 9.34 -10.55
CA ARG A 206 -5.79 8.71 -11.29
C ARG A 206 -5.66 8.89 -12.80
N ASP A 207 -5.36 10.11 -13.24
CA ASP A 207 -5.18 10.43 -14.66
C ASP A 207 -3.97 9.67 -15.22
N LEU A 208 -2.85 9.60 -14.47
CA LEU A 208 -1.67 8.81 -14.84
C LEU A 208 -1.97 7.30 -14.94
N GLN A 209 -2.71 6.75 -13.96
CA GLN A 209 -3.13 5.34 -13.98
C GLN A 209 -3.94 5.03 -15.23
N ARG A 210 -4.93 5.88 -15.55
CA ARG A 210 -5.79 5.70 -16.72
C ARG A 210 -5.05 5.87 -18.03
N ASP A 211 -4.24 6.92 -18.16
CA ASP A 211 -3.63 7.30 -19.43
C ASP A 211 -2.40 6.42 -19.76
N MET A 212 -1.72 5.87 -18.75
CA MET A 212 -0.56 4.98 -18.95
C MET A 212 -0.88 3.49 -18.77
N GLY A 213 -2.06 3.14 -18.26
CA GLY A 213 -2.43 1.75 -17.97
C GLY A 213 -1.57 1.09 -16.90
N VAL A 214 -0.95 1.89 -16.02
CA VAL A 214 -0.10 1.38 -14.93
C VAL A 214 -0.95 0.78 -13.82
N SER A 215 -0.49 -0.30 -13.22
CA SER A 215 -1.15 -0.84 -12.03
C SER A 215 -0.80 0.04 -10.82
N LEU A 216 -1.77 0.33 -9.96
CA LEU A 216 -1.56 1.20 -8.81
C LEU A 216 -1.82 0.44 -7.51
N VAL A 217 -0.82 0.34 -6.64
CA VAL A 217 -0.97 -0.13 -5.26
C VAL A 217 -0.85 1.08 -4.34
N PHE A 218 -1.96 1.51 -3.76
CA PHE A 218 -2.05 2.72 -2.95
C PHE A 218 -2.21 2.39 -1.47
N ILE A 219 -1.26 2.80 -0.64
CA ILE A 219 -1.28 2.55 0.80
C ILE A 219 -1.79 3.80 1.51
N THR A 220 -2.81 3.64 2.35
CA THR A 220 -3.40 4.75 3.10
C THR A 220 -4.08 4.25 4.36
N HIS A 221 -4.32 5.14 5.31
CA HIS A 221 -5.23 4.89 6.43
C HIS A 221 -6.61 5.55 6.21
N ASP A 222 -6.75 6.37 5.16
CA ASP A 222 -7.98 7.09 4.81
C ASP A 222 -8.79 6.32 3.75
N LEU A 223 -9.95 5.80 4.15
CA LEU A 223 -10.88 5.08 3.28
C LEU A 223 -11.55 5.99 2.24
N GLY A 224 -11.72 7.28 2.51
CA GLY A 224 -12.27 8.24 1.56
C GLY A 224 -11.30 8.52 0.41
N VAL A 225 -10.01 8.58 0.70
CA VAL A 225 -8.96 8.64 -0.33
C VAL A 225 -8.95 7.37 -1.17
N ALA A 226 -9.02 6.20 -0.52
CA ALA A 226 -9.09 4.93 -1.23
C ALA A 226 -10.34 4.85 -2.14
N ALA A 227 -11.48 5.35 -1.66
CA ALA A 227 -12.73 5.43 -2.42
C ALA A 227 -12.62 6.22 -3.73
N TYR A 228 -11.82 7.29 -3.72
CA TYR A 228 -11.65 8.15 -4.89
C TYR A 228 -10.71 7.55 -5.95
N LEU A 229 -9.66 6.85 -5.52
CA LEU A 229 -8.55 6.47 -6.38
C LEU A 229 -8.54 5.00 -6.80
N CYS A 230 -9.10 4.09 -6.00
CA CYS A 230 -8.90 2.65 -6.16
C CYS A 230 -10.21 1.89 -6.44
N GLU A 231 -10.15 0.94 -7.38
CA GLU A 231 -11.26 0.05 -7.75
C GLU A 231 -11.48 -1.07 -6.74
N ARG A 232 -10.40 -1.56 -6.12
CA ARG A 232 -10.43 -2.59 -5.08
C ARG A 232 -9.77 -2.09 -3.80
N ILE A 233 -10.25 -2.57 -2.65
CA ILE A 233 -9.65 -2.35 -1.35
C ILE A 233 -9.24 -3.70 -0.73
N ALA A 234 -8.13 -3.69 -0.01
CA ALA A 234 -7.71 -4.73 0.92
C ALA A 234 -7.47 -4.10 2.30
N VAL A 235 -8.27 -4.48 3.28
CA VAL A 235 -8.20 -4.01 4.67
C VAL A 235 -7.30 -4.94 5.47
N MET A 236 -6.24 -4.38 6.05
CA MET A 236 -5.28 -5.07 6.89
C MET A 236 -5.49 -4.76 8.37
N TYR A 237 -5.43 -5.81 9.19
CA TYR A 237 -5.38 -5.71 10.65
C TYR A 237 -4.36 -6.71 11.21
N LEU A 238 -3.40 -6.21 12.00
CA LEU A 238 -2.36 -7.01 12.66
C LEU A 238 -1.72 -8.08 11.76
N GLY A 239 -1.23 -7.68 10.59
CA GLY A 239 -0.50 -8.55 9.66
C GLY A 239 -1.37 -9.45 8.79
N ARG A 240 -2.70 -9.34 8.87
CA ARG A 240 -3.65 -10.12 8.05
C ARG A 240 -4.52 -9.24 7.18
N ILE A 241 -4.90 -9.75 6.02
CA ILE A 241 -6.01 -9.20 5.24
C ILE A 241 -7.30 -9.70 5.90
N VAL A 242 -8.08 -8.79 6.47
CA VAL A 242 -9.34 -9.14 7.13
C VAL A 242 -10.54 -8.98 6.22
N GLU A 243 -10.40 -8.19 5.15
CA GLU A 243 -11.45 -7.98 4.17
C GLU A 243 -10.87 -7.46 2.86
N THR A 244 -11.32 -7.96 1.71
CA THR A 244 -10.97 -7.43 0.40
C THR A 244 -12.11 -7.60 -0.59
N GLY A 245 -12.25 -6.65 -1.52
CA GLY A 245 -13.33 -6.65 -2.50
C GLY A 245 -13.44 -5.30 -3.20
N ALA A 246 -14.38 -5.19 -4.14
CA ALA A 246 -14.64 -3.95 -4.85
C ALA A 246 -14.84 -2.80 -3.84
N THR A 247 -14.15 -1.68 -4.04
CA THR A 247 -14.13 -0.55 -3.12
C THR A 247 -15.53 -0.12 -2.72
N ARG A 248 -16.42 0.04 -3.70
CA ARG A 248 -17.82 0.42 -3.45
C ARG A 248 -18.54 -0.57 -2.53
N GLU A 249 -18.35 -1.87 -2.70
CA GLU A 249 -19.03 -2.90 -1.91
C GLU A 249 -18.49 -2.92 -0.47
N VAL A 250 -17.16 -2.91 -0.31
CA VAL A 250 -16.48 -2.90 1.00
C VAL A 250 -16.88 -1.66 1.82
N LEU A 251 -17.01 -0.50 1.17
CA LEU A 251 -17.33 0.76 1.87
C LEU A 251 -18.82 0.92 2.19
N THR A 252 -19.72 0.31 1.40
CA THR A 252 -21.19 0.47 1.59
C THR A 252 -21.81 -0.65 2.41
N ALA A 253 -21.25 -1.86 2.34
CA ALA A 253 -21.73 -3.03 3.06
C ALA A 253 -20.54 -3.82 3.65
N PRO A 254 -19.75 -3.22 4.56
CA PRO A 254 -18.60 -3.88 5.18
C PRO A 254 -19.01 -5.17 5.88
N ALA A 255 -18.27 -6.26 5.69
CA ALA A 255 -18.58 -7.58 6.25
C ALA A 255 -17.82 -7.78 7.56
N HIS A 256 -16.60 -7.27 7.67
CA HIS A 256 -15.82 -7.36 8.88
C HIS A 256 -16.13 -6.18 9.80
N PRO A 257 -16.43 -6.40 11.10
CA PRO A 257 -16.70 -5.33 12.06
C PRO A 257 -15.60 -4.27 12.14
N TYR A 258 -14.33 -4.66 11.98
CA TYR A 258 -13.19 -3.72 11.85
C TYR A 258 -13.33 -2.75 10.67
N THR A 259 -13.78 -3.21 9.50
CA THR A 259 -13.96 -2.35 8.33
C THR A 259 -15.07 -1.32 8.60
N ARG A 260 -16.20 -1.75 9.19
CA ARG A 260 -17.27 -0.84 9.62
C ARG A 260 -16.78 0.17 10.65
N ALA A 261 -15.95 -0.29 11.58
CA ALA A 261 -15.30 0.53 12.59
C ALA A 261 -14.41 1.63 11.98
N LEU A 262 -13.54 1.28 11.02
CA LEU A 262 -12.71 2.25 10.28
C LEU A 262 -13.57 3.28 9.53
N LEU A 263 -14.63 2.84 8.86
CA LEU A 263 -15.56 3.71 8.15
C LEU A 263 -16.25 4.72 9.07
N ASN A 264 -16.59 4.29 10.28
CA ASN A 264 -17.24 5.16 11.26
C ASN A 264 -16.26 6.13 11.91
N ALA A 265 -14.98 5.75 12.04
CA ALA A 265 -13.94 6.62 12.59
C ALA A 265 -13.56 7.78 11.65
N SER A 266 -13.85 7.69 10.35
CA SER A 266 -13.61 8.78 9.41
C SER A 266 -14.58 9.95 9.67
N PRO A 267 -14.09 11.20 9.78
CA PRO A 267 -14.94 12.38 9.96
C PRO A 267 -15.97 12.51 8.84
N LYS A 268 -17.24 12.73 9.20
CA LYS A 268 -18.32 13.02 8.26
C LYS A 268 -18.74 14.47 8.43
N PHE A 269 -18.87 15.20 7.32
CA PHE A 269 -19.40 16.57 7.36
C PHE A 269 -20.78 16.56 8.01
N PHE A 270 -21.00 17.51 8.93
CA PHE A 270 -22.27 17.68 9.65
C PHE A 270 -22.69 16.48 10.53
N ALA A 271 -21.77 15.57 10.83
CA ALA A 271 -22.00 14.50 11.80
C ALA A 271 -21.16 14.73 13.07
N PRO A 272 -21.64 14.29 14.25
CA PRO A 272 -20.80 14.25 15.44
C PRO A 272 -19.56 13.37 15.20
N ILE A 273 -18.46 13.73 15.86
CA ILE A 273 -17.23 12.93 15.86
C ILE A 273 -17.59 11.55 16.44
N ALA A 274 -17.30 10.49 15.69
CA ALA A 274 -17.57 9.14 16.15
C ALA A 274 -16.73 8.83 17.40
N GLU A 275 -17.29 8.05 18.31
CA GLU A 275 -16.53 7.56 19.45
C GLU A 275 -15.33 6.73 18.97
N PRO A 276 -14.15 6.91 19.59
CA PRO A 276 -12.98 6.12 19.24
C PRO A 276 -13.26 4.64 19.48
N LEU A 277 -12.65 3.78 18.65
CA LEU A 277 -12.84 2.35 18.77
C LEU A 277 -12.45 1.86 20.17
N PRO A 278 -13.33 1.11 20.86
CA PRO A 278 -13.05 0.66 22.21
C PRO A 278 -11.88 -0.33 22.23
N GLY A 279 -11.10 -0.30 23.31
CA GLY A 279 -10.00 -1.23 23.57
C GLY A 279 -8.69 -0.88 22.86
N GLU A 280 -7.60 -1.46 23.38
CA GLU A 280 -6.25 -1.30 22.83
C GLU A 280 -5.98 -2.27 21.68
N ILE A 281 -5.12 -1.86 20.75
CA ILE A 281 -4.63 -2.75 19.69
C ILE A 281 -3.76 -3.83 20.35
N PRO A 282 -4.04 -5.14 20.14
CA PRO A 282 -3.21 -6.20 20.67
C PRO A 282 -1.76 -6.08 20.19
N SER A 283 -0.83 -6.50 21.05
CA SER A 283 0.59 -6.56 20.72
C SER A 283 0.82 -7.54 19.56
N PRO A 284 1.52 -7.15 18.48
CA PRO A 284 1.94 -8.06 17.41
C PRO A 284 2.93 -9.14 17.85
N ILE A 285 3.38 -9.10 19.11
CA ILE A 285 4.28 -10.07 19.74
C ILE A 285 3.48 -11.14 20.49
N ASP A 286 2.35 -10.74 21.07
CA ASP A 286 1.52 -11.54 21.96
C ASP A 286 0.09 -11.53 21.41
N LEU A 287 -0.08 -12.17 20.26
CA LEU A 287 -1.36 -12.22 19.55
C LEU A 287 -2.41 -13.03 20.35
N PRO A 288 -3.70 -12.64 20.28
CA PRO A 288 -4.76 -13.42 20.91
C PRO A 288 -4.91 -14.80 20.24
N LYS A 289 -5.46 -15.76 20.99
CA LYS A 289 -5.67 -17.14 20.50
C LYS A 289 -6.72 -17.22 19.38
N GLY A 290 -7.76 -16.40 19.45
CA GLY A 290 -8.83 -16.33 18.47
C GLY A 290 -8.66 -15.17 17.49
N CYS A 291 -9.79 -14.64 17.00
CA CYS A 291 -9.83 -13.47 16.15
C CYS A 291 -9.06 -12.29 16.77
N ARG A 292 -8.12 -11.74 15.98
CA ARG A 292 -7.26 -10.61 16.39
C ARG A 292 -8.05 -9.38 16.83
N PHE A 293 -9.25 -9.19 16.27
CA PHE A 293 -10.10 -8.05 16.56
C PHE A 293 -11.11 -8.31 17.69
N ALA A 294 -11.21 -9.53 18.24
CA ALA A 294 -12.25 -9.89 19.21
C ALA A 294 -12.28 -9.00 20.46
N GLY A 295 -11.13 -8.50 20.93
CA GLY A 295 -11.05 -7.60 22.09
C GLY A 295 -11.59 -6.18 21.85
N ARG A 296 -11.73 -5.76 20.59
CA ARG A 296 -12.22 -4.44 20.17
C ARG A 296 -13.54 -4.53 19.37
N CYS A 297 -14.00 -5.75 19.10
CA CYS A 297 -15.17 -6.00 18.27
C CYS A 297 -16.44 -5.96 19.12
N VAL A 298 -17.33 -5.01 18.82
CA VAL A 298 -18.65 -4.90 19.47
C VAL A 298 -19.59 -6.07 19.14
N GLU A 299 -19.29 -6.82 18.07
CA GLU A 299 -20.03 -8.01 17.63
C GLU A 299 -19.36 -9.32 18.08
N ALA A 300 -18.35 -9.26 18.97
CA ALA A 300 -17.61 -10.45 19.39
C ALA A 300 -18.51 -11.44 20.14
N ARG A 301 -18.39 -12.72 19.78
CA ARG A 301 -18.99 -13.86 20.48
C ARG A 301 -17.89 -14.73 21.10
N ASP A 302 -18.26 -15.73 21.89
CA ASP A 302 -17.29 -16.55 22.61
C ASP A 302 -16.36 -17.35 21.68
N ASP A 303 -16.88 -17.84 20.56
CA ASP A 303 -16.11 -18.55 19.54
C ASP A 303 -15.04 -17.66 18.86
N CYS A 304 -15.28 -16.34 18.74
CA CYS A 304 -14.29 -15.38 18.25
C CYS A 304 -13.04 -15.32 19.13
N ARG A 305 -13.13 -15.68 20.42
CA ARG A 305 -11.98 -15.68 21.34
C ARG A 305 -11.16 -16.96 21.25
N LEU A 306 -11.72 -17.99 20.62
CA LEU A 306 -11.14 -19.33 20.52
C LEU A 306 -10.59 -19.65 19.12
N THR A 307 -11.19 -19.06 18.08
CA THR A 307 -10.86 -19.37 16.68
C THR A 307 -10.46 -18.10 15.93
N ASP A 308 -9.28 -18.11 15.30
CA ASP A 308 -8.85 -17.06 14.38
C ASP A 308 -9.42 -17.37 12.97
N PRO A 309 -10.38 -16.57 12.44
CA PRO A 309 -11.03 -16.87 11.18
C PRO A 309 -10.06 -16.79 10.00
N ALA A 310 -10.04 -17.83 9.17
CA ALA A 310 -9.37 -17.78 7.87
C ALA A 310 -10.11 -16.83 6.90
N LEU A 311 -9.34 -16.20 6.00
CA LEU A 311 -9.89 -15.39 4.92
C LEU A 311 -10.67 -16.30 3.96
N ARG A 312 -11.99 -16.12 3.89
CA ARG A 312 -12.90 -16.91 3.05
C ARG A 312 -13.44 -16.07 1.92
N ALA A 313 -13.45 -16.63 0.71
CA ALA A 313 -14.04 -15.99 -0.46
C ALA A 313 -15.57 -16.12 -0.44
N ASP A 314 -16.24 -15.03 -0.83
CA ASP A 314 -17.67 -14.93 -1.06
C ASP A 314 -17.87 -14.13 -2.36
N GLY A 315 -18.03 -14.85 -3.47
CA GLY A 315 -18.01 -14.27 -4.81
C GLY A 315 -16.69 -13.56 -5.14
N ALA A 316 -16.76 -12.27 -5.47
CA ALA A 316 -15.58 -11.43 -5.78
C ALA A 316 -14.95 -10.77 -4.53
N ARG A 317 -15.48 -11.06 -3.35
CA ARG A 317 -15.03 -10.53 -2.06
C ARG A 317 -14.39 -11.64 -1.24
N ALA A 318 -13.57 -11.28 -0.26
CA ALA A 318 -13.17 -12.18 0.79
C ALA A 318 -13.13 -11.47 2.15
N PHE A 319 -13.44 -12.18 3.23
CA PHE A 319 -13.35 -11.66 4.60
C PHE A 319 -12.99 -12.74 5.62
N ALA A 320 -12.32 -12.33 6.68
CA ALA A 320 -11.88 -13.18 7.78
C ALA A 320 -12.75 -12.91 9.02
N CYS A 321 -14.01 -13.34 9.00
CA CYS A 321 -14.94 -13.16 10.11
C CYS A 321 -15.78 -14.42 10.36
N LEU A 322 -15.95 -14.83 11.62
CA LEU A 322 -16.85 -15.93 11.97
C LEU A 322 -18.33 -15.51 11.80
N HIS A 323 -18.64 -14.26 12.20
CA HIS A 323 -19.98 -13.68 12.16
C HIS A 323 -19.94 -12.38 11.33
N PRO A 324 -19.88 -12.48 9.98
CA PRO A 324 -19.85 -11.30 9.13
C PRO A 324 -21.12 -10.47 9.31
N LEU A 325 -20.99 -9.15 9.15
CA LEU A 325 -22.11 -8.23 9.16
C LEU A 325 -23.03 -8.48 7.97
N ASP A 326 -24.34 -8.43 8.21
CA ASP A 326 -25.34 -8.56 7.16
C ASP A 326 -25.24 -7.40 6.15
N ARG A 327 -25.46 -7.72 4.86
CA ARG A 327 -25.66 -6.68 3.86
C ARG A 327 -26.94 -5.89 4.26
N PRO A 328 -26.90 -4.56 4.34
CA PRO A 328 -28.13 -3.79 4.48
C PRO A 328 -29.05 -4.20 3.32
N ARG A 329 -30.27 -4.67 3.64
CA ARG A 329 -31.28 -4.95 2.61
C ARG A 329 -31.43 -3.69 1.78
N ALA A 330 -31.29 -3.80 0.46
CA ALA A 330 -31.60 -2.69 -0.43
C ALA A 330 -33.02 -2.22 -0.08
N LEU A 331 -33.14 -0.99 0.42
CA LEU A 331 -34.44 -0.33 0.47
C LEU A 331 -34.89 -0.23 -0.98
N GLY A 332 -35.95 -0.98 -1.31
CA GLY A 332 -36.53 -1.03 -2.66
C GLY A 332 -37.14 0.30 -3.09
#